data_AF-A0A6I8UNY7-F1
#
_entry.id   AF-A0A6I8UNY7-F1
#
_cell.length_a   1.000
_cell.length_b   1.000
_cell.length_c   1.000
_cell.angle_alpha   90.00
_cell.angle_beta   90.00
_cell.angle_gamma   90.00
#
_symmetry.space_group_name_H-M   'P 1'
#
loop_
_entity.id
_entity.type
_entity.pdbx_description
1 polymer ?
#
loop_
_entity_poly.entity_id
_entity_poly.type
_entity_poly.pdbx_seq_one_letter_code
_entity_poly.pdbx_strand_id
1 'polypeptide(L)'
;MAAGVFKSFMRDIFAVKYDDKQHDPEAQRLDGSGRYYPNCSSDVWLRSCEREIVDPLEGHSSGHIPKWLNGSLLRNGPGSWKVGEMRFGHLFDCSALLHRFAIRNGRVTYQSRFVNTETLRKNRSAQRIVVTEFGTAAVPDPCHSIFDKFAAIFRPDNGTDNSMISIYPFGDEYYTFTETPFMHRINSCTLATEGRICISDYVGVVNHTSHPHVLPSGTVYNLGTAMTKSGPAYTIICFPKGQHMFEDAHVVATLPCRWKLHPGYMHTFGLTENYFVIVEQPLSVSLTEYIKAQLSNQNLSACLKWFEDRPTLFHLIERTSGKLVQSYESEAFFYLHIINCFEQDGHVVVDICSYKNPEMINCMYLEAIANMQTNPNYATLFRGRPLRFVLPLGAKVHAHDTKSGSSRRGLIKSFSLAGLSTAQPLKTMKHSASQYADITYMPTNGKREDSTEEAPQREVKRGRYEVEDGINLVTLKNSRAEAYQDPSGIFLRPEMLCDWGCETPRINYDIYNGKNYRYFYAISSDVDAPNPGTLLKVDVWTKTSLSWCEDNVYPSEPIFVPSPQPQSEDDGIILASMVLGGGLNDHYVGLIVLCAKTMTELGRCDFHTSGPVPKCLHGWYAPSVN
;
A
#
# COMPACT_ATOMS: atom_id res chain seq x y z
N MET A 1 -45.57 10.48 -4.65
CA MET A 1 -44.77 10.37 -3.40
C MET A 1 -43.92 9.08 -3.30
N ALA A 2 -43.59 8.38 -4.39
CA ALA A 2 -42.87 7.09 -4.32
C ALA A 2 -41.41 7.10 -4.86
N ALA A 3 -40.91 8.22 -5.42
CA ALA A 3 -39.55 8.28 -5.96
C ALA A 3 -38.48 8.74 -4.94
N GLY A 4 -38.87 9.48 -3.89
CA GLY A 4 -37.95 10.02 -2.89
C GLY A 4 -37.55 9.00 -1.81
N VAL A 5 -38.45 8.09 -1.44
CA VAL A 5 -38.23 7.13 -0.35
C VAL A 5 -37.29 5.99 -0.78
N PHE A 6 -37.31 5.59 -2.05
CA PHE A 6 -36.43 4.54 -2.57
C PHE A 6 -34.96 5.02 -2.74
N LYS A 7 -34.76 6.31 -3.05
CA LYS A 7 -33.42 6.94 -3.10
C LYS A 7 -32.78 7.09 -1.73
N SER A 8 -33.58 7.33 -0.69
CA SER A 8 -33.12 7.39 0.71
C SER A 8 -32.76 5.99 1.25
N PHE A 9 -33.56 4.98 0.91
CA PHE A 9 -33.38 3.62 1.44
C PHE A 9 -32.15 2.88 0.87
N MET A 10 -31.76 3.17 -0.37
CA MET A 10 -30.51 2.65 -0.97
C MET A 10 -29.25 3.35 -0.43
N ARG A 11 -29.37 4.60 0.05
CA ARG A 11 -28.25 5.34 0.66
C ARG A 11 -27.85 4.74 2.01
N ASP A 12 -28.83 4.25 2.78
CA ASP A 12 -28.59 3.79 4.16
C ASP A 12 -28.09 2.33 4.28
N ILE A 13 -28.14 1.55 3.19
CA ILE A 13 -27.71 0.14 3.18
C ILE A 13 -26.22 0.00 2.83
N PHE A 14 -25.66 0.96 2.07
CA PHE A 14 -24.25 0.96 1.66
C PHE A 14 -23.42 2.07 2.29
N ALA A 15 -24.03 3.08 2.92
CA ALA A 15 -23.30 4.07 3.69
C ALA A 15 -22.47 3.37 4.78
N VAL A 16 -21.15 3.55 4.71
CA VAL A 16 -20.25 3.32 5.85
C VAL A 16 -20.84 4.11 7.01
N LYS A 17 -21.44 3.40 7.98
CA LYS A 17 -22.02 4.03 9.17
C LYS A 17 -20.86 4.41 10.09
N TYR A 18 -20.47 5.67 10.01
CA TYR A 18 -19.46 6.26 10.89
C TYR A 18 -20.00 6.33 12.32
N ASP A 19 -19.13 6.10 13.31
CA ASP A 19 -19.49 6.31 14.70
C ASP A 19 -19.48 7.82 15.00
N ASP A 20 -20.67 8.44 14.98
CA ASP A 20 -20.85 9.86 15.31
C ASP A 20 -20.34 10.24 16.72
N LYS A 21 -20.05 9.26 17.59
CA LYS A 21 -19.51 9.49 18.94
C LYS A 21 -18.02 9.78 18.97
N GLN A 22 -17.34 9.58 17.85
CA GLN A 22 -15.92 9.78 17.69
C GLN A 22 -15.70 11.07 16.88
N HIS A 23 -15.95 12.22 17.49
CA HIS A 23 -15.72 13.51 16.83
C HIS A 23 -14.25 13.91 16.99
N ASP A 24 -13.54 14.12 15.88
CA ASP A 24 -12.23 14.78 15.90
C ASP A 24 -12.40 16.24 16.39
N PRO A 25 -11.86 16.59 17.58
CA PRO A 25 -12.04 17.92 18.16
C PRO A 25 -11.31 19.02 17.40
N GLU A 26 -10.35 18.68 16.54
CA GLU A 26 -9.59 19.62 15.71
C GLU A 26 -10.24 19.84 14.34
N ALA A 27 -11.20 19.01 13.95
CA ALA A 27 -11.90 19.11 12.68
C ALA A 27 -12.86 20.32 12.66
N GLN A 28 -12.35 21.46 12.19
CA GLN A 28 -13.15 22.67 11.98
C GLN A 28 -13.64 22.73 10.52
N ARG A 29 -14.84 23.28 10.31
CA ARG A 29 -15.34 23.59 8.96
C ARG A 29 -14.64 24.87 8.49
N LEU A 30 -13.64 24.71 7.64
CA LEU A 30 -12.61 25.73 7.39
C LEU A 30 -13.07 26.96 6.59
N ASP A 31 -14.19 26.91 5.86
CA ASP A 31 -14.56 27.98 4.91
C ASP A 31 -16.03 28.45 4.97
N GLY A 32 -16.79 28.07 6.00
CA GLY A 32 -18.22 28.41 6.10
C GLY A 32 -19.11 27.75 5.04
N SER A 33 -18.56 27.00 4.08
CA SER A 33 -19.29 26.24 3.05
C SER A 33 -19.87 24.92 3.57
N GLY A 34 -19.55 24.56 4.82
CA GLY A 34 -19.94 23.29 5.43
C GLY A 34 -18.99 22.12 5.14
N ARG A 35 -17.91 22.35 4.39
CA ARG A 35 -16.87 21.36 4.06
C ARG A 35 -15.79 21.26 5.14
N TYR A 36 -15.32 20.05 5.42
CA TYR A 36 -14.20 19.81 6.35
C TYR A 36 -12.82 19.97 5.70
N TYR A 37 -12.66 19.66 4.40
CA TYR A 37 -11.36 19.65 3.71
C TYR A 37 -11.41 20.47 2.41
N PRO A 38 -11.69 21.79 2.46
CA PRO A 38 -11.96 22.59 1.27
C PRO A 38 -10.80 22.67 0.28
N ASN A 39 -9.56 22.44 0.75
CA ASN A 39 -8.34 22.42 -0.07
C ASN A 39 -8.08 21.05 -0.73
N CYS A 40 -8.82 20.00 -0.31
CA CYS A 40 -8.69 18.65 -0.86
C CYS A 40 -9.77 18.37 -1.91
N SER A 41 -9.32 18.02 -3.10
CA SER A 41 -10.14 17.70 -4.26
C SER A 41 -10.11 16.19 -4.50
N SER A 42 -11.08 15.46 -3.94
CA SER A 42 -11.18 14.01 -4.13
C SER A 42 -11.60 13.57 -5.54
N ASP A 43 -12.08 14.50 -6.37
CA ASP A 43 -12.52 14.21 -7.74
C ASP A 43 -11.40 13.60 -8.60
N VAL A 44 -10.13 13.86 -8.28
CA VAL A 44 -8.96 13.27 -8.96
C VAL A 44 -8.96 11.73 -8.90
N TRP A 45 -9.57 11.14 -7.87
CA TRP A 45 -9.71 9.69 -7.68
C TRP A 45 -11.03 9.14 -8.22
N LEU A 46 -11.96 10.01 -8.62
CA LEU A 46 -13.30 9.65 -9.11
C LEU A 46 -13.44 9.78 -10.63
N ARG A 47 -12.33 9.91 -11.35
CA ARG A 47 -12.30 9.93 -12.82
C ARG A 47 -12.36 8.52 -13.38
N SER A 48 -13.04 8.40 -14.51
CA SER A 48 -13.13 7.16 -15.27
C SER A 48 -12.59 7.42 -16.66
N CYS A 49 -11.55 6.71 -17.06
CA CYS A 49 -11.06 6.75 -18.43
C CYS A 49 -12.13 6.16 -19.37
N GLU A 50 -12.55 6.94 -20.35
CA GLU A 50 -13.58 6.55 -21.32
C GLU A 50 -12.97 6.13 -22.66
N ARG A 51 -11.77 6.62 -22.98
CA ARG A 51 -11.05 6.34 -24.23
C ARG A 51 -9.56 6.22 -23.96
N GLU A 52 -8.95 5.21 -24.56
CA GLU A 52 -7.50 5.02 -24.59
C GLU A 52 -6.85 6.05 -25.53
N ILE A 53 -5.59 6.37 -25.26
CA ILE A 53 -4.73 7.19 -26.12
C ILE A 53 -3.62 6.28 -26.63
N VAL A 54 -3.90 5.59 -27.72
CA VAL A 54 -2.99 4.61 -28.32
C VAL A 54 -1.90 5.31 -29.12
N ASP A 55 -2.27 6.32 -29.92
CA ASP A 55 -1.31 7.12 -30.66
C ASP A 55 -0.68 8.19 -29.74
N PRO A 56 0.65 8.38 -29.77
CA PRO A 56 1.32 9.34 -28.91
C PRO A 56 0.79 10.77 -29.10
N LEU A 57 0.28 11.35 -28.03
CA LEU A 57 -0.11 12.76 -27.98
C LEU A 57 1.13 13.62 -27.69
N GLU A 58 1.44 14.58 -28.55
CA GLU A 58 2.51 15.55 -28.30
C GLU A 58 2.10 16.53 -27.20
N GLY A 59 3.02 16.80 -26.27
CA GLY A 59 2.77 17.71 -25.15
C GLY A 59 3.33 19.10 -25.39
N HIS A 60 2.83 20.06 -24.62
CA HIS A 60 3.36 21.42 -24.56
C HIS A 60 4.35 21.52 -23.41
N SER A 61 5.65 21.67 -23.71
CA SER A 61 6.69 21.77 -22.67
C SER A 61 6.95 23.22 -22.26
N SER A 62 7.16 23.43 -20.96
CA SER A 62 7.62 24.70 -20.39
C SER A 62 8.79 24.46 -19.41
N GLY A 63 9.62 25.48 -19.19
CA GLY A 63 10.86 25.34 -18.44
C GLY A 63 11.91 24.50 -19.20
N HIS A 64 12.73 23.76 -18.45
CA HIS A 64 13.85 22.97 -18.94
C HIS A 64 13.73 21.49 -18.54
N ILE A 65 13.29 20.65 -19.47
CA ILE A 65 13.40 19.19 -19.36
C ILE A 65 14.83 18.78 -19.76
N PRO A 66 15.62 18.14 -18.89
CA PRO A 66 17.01 17.82 -19.19
C PRO A 66 17.17 16.94 -20.42
N LYS A 67 18.07 17.31 -21.34
CA LYS A 67 18.28 16.58 -22.60
C LYS A 67 18.88 15.18 -22.43
N TRP A 68 19.55 14.94 -21.30
CA TRP A 68 20.09 13.62 -20.97
C TRP A 68 18.98 12.62 -20.59
N LEU A 69 17.80 13.11 -20.19
CA LEU A 69 16.66 12.28 -19.86
C LEU A 69 16.06 11.65 -21.13
N ASN A 70 16.31 10.35 -21.32
CA ASN A 70 15.85 9.60 -22.48
C ASN A 70 15.30 8.25 -22.03
N GLY A 71 14.00 8.03 -22.20
CA GLY A 71 13.31 6.88 -21.64
C GLY A 71 11.79 7.04 -21.62
N SER A 72 11.11 6.31 -20.76
CA SER A 72 9.68 6.39 -20.57
C SER A 72 9.33 6.28 -19.09
N LEU A 73 8.56 7.24 -18.56
CA LEU A 73 7.88 7.05 -17.29
C LEU A 73 6.64 6.21 -17.54
N LEU A 74 6.63 4.98 -17.02
CA LEU A 74 5.50 4.05 -17.07
C LEU A 74 4.78 4.09 -15.73
N ARG A 75 3.45 4.25 -15.77
CA ARG A 75 2.61 4.33 -14.57
C ARG A 75 1.41 3.42 -14.72
N ASN A 76 0.99 2.81 -13.63
CA ASN A 76 -0.18 1.95 -13.55
C ASN A 76 -1.10 2.44 -12.43
N GLY A 77 -2.40 2.13 -12.52
CA GLY A 77 -3.37 2.60 -11.55
C GLY A 77 -4.83 2.34 -11.94
N PRO A 78 -5.77 2.88 -11.14
CA PRO A 78 -7.19 2.80 -11.41
C PRO A 78 -7.56 3.56 -12.68
N GLY A 79 -8.14 2.86 -13.65
CA GLY A 79 -8.54 3.42 -14.94
C GLY A 79 -10.02 3.75 -15.04
N SER A 80 -10.87 2.74 -14.93
CA SER A 80 -12.32 2.89 -15.05
C SER A 80 -13.01 2.23 -13.89
N TRP A 81 -13.81 3.00 -13.15
CA TRP A 81 -14.72 2.47 -12.15
C TRP A 81 -16.06 2.03 -12.73
N LYS A 82 -16.33 2.28 -14.03
CA LYS A 82 -17.59 1.94 -14.73
C LYS A 82 -17.48 0.61 -15.48
N VAL A 83 -18.54 -0.19 -15.42
CA VAL A 83 -18.77 -1.38 -16.26
C VAL A 83 -20.24 -1.42 -16.68
N GLY A 84 -20.55 -1.03 -17.92
CA GLY A 84 -21.94 -0.80 -18.33
C GLY A 84 -22.59 0.25 -17.43
N GLU A 85 -23.77 -0.07 -16.88
CA GLU A 85 -24.47 0.76 -15.89
C GLU A 85 -23.98 0.54 -14.44
N MET A 86 -23.13 -0.47 -14.21
CA MET A 86 -22.60 -0.78 -12.90
C MET A 86 -21.35 0.04 -12.58
N ARG A 87 -21.07 0.15 -11.29
CA ARG A 87 -19.89 0.82 -10.75
C ARG A 87 -19.19 -0.10 -9.77
N PHE A 88 -17.87 -0.09 -9.80
CA PHE A 88 -17.07 -0.63 -8.72
C PHE A 88 -17.28 0.18 -7.44
N GLY A 89 -17.17 -0.48 -6.29
CA GLY A 89 -17.31 0.12 -4.96
C GLY A 89 -16.00 0.68 -4.41
N HIS A 90 -14.85 0.10 -4.76
CA HIS A 90 -13.55 0.47 -4.23
C HIS A 90 -12.57 0.91 -5.31
N LEU A 91 -11.67 1.83 -4.97
CA LEU A 91 -10.63 2.34 -5.87
C LEU A 91 -9.74 1.24 -6.47
N PHE A 92 -9.49 0.16 -5.72
CA PHE A 92 -8.66 -1.00 -6.10
C PHE A 92 -9.43 -2.06 -6.89
N ASP A 93 -10.65 -1.74 -7.33
CA ASP A 93 -11.43 -2.60 -8.23
C ASP A 93 -11.49 -2.02 -9.65
N CYS A 94 -11.17 -0.72 -9.81
CA CYS A 94 -11.14 -0.05 -11.10
C CYS A 94 -10.28 -0.80 -12.11
N SER A 95 -10.67 -0.85 -13.37
CA SER A 95 -9.87 -1.56 -14.38
C SER A 95 -8.48 -0.93 -14.55
N ALA A 96 -7.42 -1.74 -14.54
CA ALA A 96 -6.04 -1.31 -14.69
C ALA A 96 -5.80 -0.45 -15.94
N LEU A 97 -5.20 0.73 -15.75
CA LEU A 97 -4.84 1.65 -16.83
C LEU A 97 -3.36 2.02 -16.73
N LEU A 98 -2.65 1.78 -17.82
CA LEU A 98 -1.28 2.22 -18.01
C LEU A 98 -1.24 3.63 -18.57
N HIS A 99 -0.27 4.40 -18.11
CA HIS A 99 0.09 5.70 -18.64
C HIS A 99 1.57 5.70 -19.01
N ARG A 100 1.92 6.32 -20.12
CA ARG A 100 3.30 6.44 -20.60
C ARG A 100 3.62 7.89 -20.94
N PHE A 101 4.71 8.39 -20.38
CA PHE A 101 5.34 9.63 -20.82
C PHE A 101 6.67 9.26 -21.46
N ALA A 102 6.71 9.23 -22.79
CA ALA A 102 7.95 8.97 -23.53
C ALA A 102 8.75 10.25 -23.63
N ILE A 103 10.02 10.22 -23.22
CA ILE A 103 10.87 11.39 -23.11
C ILE A 103 12.08 11.20 -24.01
N ARG A 104 12.31 12.14 -24.92
CA ARG A 104 13.49 12.14 -25.80
C ARG A 104 13.94 13.54 -26.12
N ASN A 105 15.19 13.87 -25.79
CA ASN A 105 15.80 15.17 -26.07
C ASN A 105 14.94 16.38 -25.63
N GLY A 106 14.31 16.28 -24.46
CA GLY A 106 13.44 17.33 -23.90
C GLY A 106 12.03 17.40 -24.49
N ARG A 107 11.67 16.55 -25.46
CA ARG A 107 10.30 16.37 -25.95
C ARG A 107 9.61 15.24 -25.20
N VAL A 108 8.31 15.39 -24.93
CA VAL A 108 7.51 14.39 -24.23
C VAL A 108 6.23 14.08 -24.99
N THR A 109 5.89 12.80 -25.11
CA THR A 109 4.60 12.34 -25.64
C THR A 109 3.85 11.52 -24.60
N TYR A 110 2.53 11.58 -24.62
CA TYR A 110 1.65 10.86 -23.70
C TYR A 110 0.81 9.78 -24.40
N GLN A 111 0.68 8.62 -23.75
CA GLN A 111 -0.22 7.54 -24.13
C GLN A 111 -0.90 6.96 -22.89
N SER A 112 -2.08 6.37 -23.08
CA SER A 112 -2.75 5.57 -22.07
C SER A 112 -3.48 4.39 -22.66
N ARG A 113 -3.43 3.23 -21.99
CA ARG A 113 -4.05 2.00 -22.47
C ARG A 113 -4.44 1.10 -21.31
N PHE A 114 -5.62 0.50 -21.37
CA PHE A 114 -6.02 -0.47 -20.37
C PHE A 114 -5.15 -1.72 -20.48
N VAL A 115 -4.80 -2.31 -19.34
CA VAL A 115 -4.25 -3.68 -19.36
C VAL A 115 -5.37 -4.60 -19.82
N ASN A 116 -5.15 -5.34 -20.90
CA ASN A 116 -6.15 -6.23 -21.49
C ASN A 116 -6.26 -7.54 -20.69
N THR A 117 -6.78 -7.43 -19.47
CA THR A 117 -6.97 -8.53 -18.54
C THR A 117 -8.19 -9.36 -18.90
N GLU A 118 -8.23 -10.62 -18.45
CA GLU A 118 -9.44 -11.44 -18.61
C GLU A 118 -10.63 -10.84 -17.86
N THR A 119 -10.42 -10.30 -16.66
CA THR A 119 -11.45 -9.61 -15.88
C THR A 119 -12.06 -8.46 -16.68
N LEU A 120 -11.23 -7.59 -17.27
CA LEU A 120 -11.70 -6.48 -18.08
C LEU A 120 -12.54 -6.96 -19.27
N ARG A 121 -12.06 -7.99 -19.98
CA ARG A 121 -12.75 -8.55 -21.14
C ARG A 121 -14.09 -9.18 -20.77
N LYS A 122 -14.15 -9.95 -19.67
CA LYS A 122 -15.38 -10.58 -19.15
C LYS A 122 -16.40 -9.51 -18.75
N ASN A 123 -15.99 -8.51 -17.97
CA ASN A 123 -16.83 -7.40 -17.54
C ASN A 123 -17.37 -6.57 -18.71
N ARG A 124 -16.51 -6.19 -19.67
CA ARG A 124 -16.94 -5.46 -20.88
C ARG A 124 -17.89 -6.27 -21.76
N SER A 125 -17.60 -7.55 -21.98
CA SER A 125 -18.47 -8.42 -22.78
C SER A 125 -19.85 -8.60 -22.15
N ALA A 126 -19.93 -8.65 -20.82
CA ALA A 126 -21.18 -8.85 -20.10
C ALA A 126 -21.93 -7.54 -19.79
N GLN A 127 -21.29 -6.37 -19.98
CA GLN A 127 -21.82 -5.04 -19.59
C GLN A 127 -22.26 -4.98 -18.11
N ARG A 128 -21.63 -5.80 -17.26
CA ARG A 128 -21.86 -5.91 -15.82
C ARG A 128 -20.63 -6.49 -15.14
N ILE A 129 -20.49 -6.28 -13.83
CA ILE A 129 -19.38 -6.83 -13.05
C ILE A 129 -19.63 -8.32 -12.82
N VAL A 130 -18.87 -9.18 -13.49
CA VAL A 130 -18.99 -10.65 -13.44
C VAL A 130 -17.83 -11.34 -12.74
N VAL A 131 -16.79 -10.59 -12.37
CA VAL A 131 -15.67 -11.06 -11.55
C VAL A 131 -15.67 -10.27 -10.24
N THR A 132 -15.58 -10.98 -9.12
CA THR A 132 -15.49 -10.37 -7.79
C THR A 132 -14.09 -9.78 -7.61
N GLU A 133 -14.04 -8.53 -7.20
CA GLU A 133 -12.82 -7.76 -6.92
C GLU A 133 -12.66 -7.58 -5.39
N PHE A 134 -11.70 -6.73 -4.99
CA PHE A 134 -11.39 -6.48 -3.60
C PHE A 134 -12.60 -5.93 -2.82
N GLY A 135 -13.18 -4.82 -3.26
CA GLY A 135 -14.31 -4.16 -2.60
C GLY A 135 -15.66 -4.38 -3.28
N THR A 136 -15.73 -5.11 -4.39
CA THR A 136 -16.96 -5.29 -5.18
C THR A 136 -17.26 -6.74 -5.48
N ALA A 137 -18.45 -7.20 -5.09
CA ALA A 137 -18.92 -8.53 -5.45
C ALA A 137 -19.46 -8.56 -6.88
N ALA A 138 -19.19 -9.65 -7.61
CA ALA A 138 -19.80 -9.90 -8.91
C ALA A 138 -21.33 -10.04 -8.79
N VAL A 139 -22.03 -9.74 -9.87
CA VAL A 139 -23.45 -10.11 -10.00
C VAL A 139 -23.54 -11.63 -10.09
N PRO A 140 -24.36 -12.29 -9.24
CA PRO A 140 -24.57 -13.73 -9.31
C PRO A 140 -24.99 -14.16 -10.72
N ASP A 141 -24.29 -15.13 -11.30
CA ASP A 141 -24.72 -15.72 -12.56
C ASP A 141 -25.85 -16.72 -12.31
N PRO A 142 -27.06 -16.52 -12.89
CA PRO A 142 -28.20 -17.42 -12.68
C PRO A 142 -28.01 -18.80 -13.35
N CYS A 143 -27.02 -18.97 -14.23
CA CYS A 143 -26.81 -20.19 -15.01
C CYS A 143 -25.80 -21.16 -14.38
N HIS A 144 -25.09 -20.78 -13.32
CA HIS A 144 -24.15 -21.67 -12.63
C HIS A 144 -24.80 -22.34 -11.42
N SER A 145 -24.77 -23.67 -11.40
CA SER A 145 -25.29 -24.45 -10.26
C SER A 145 -24.41 -24.26 -9.01
N ILE A 146 -24.96 -24.53 -7.82
CA ILE A 146 -24.18 -24.46 -6.56
C ILE A 146 -22.94 -25.38 -6.64
N PHE A 147 -23.04 -26.52 -7.34
CA PHE A 147 -21.93 -27.46 -7.51
C PHE A 147 -20.80 -26.91 -8.40
N ASP A 148 -21.12 -26.12 -9.43
CA ASP A 148 -20.11 -25.47 -10.27
C ASP A 148 -19.32 -24.41 -9.48
N LYS A 149 -19.98 -23.71 -8.55
CA LYS A 149 -19.33 -22.77 -7.63
C LYS A 149 -18.38 -23.47 -6.67
N PHE A 150 -18.76 -24.65 -6.14
CA PHE A 150 -17.87 -25.44 -5.29
C PHE A 150 -16.62 -25.96 -6.01
N ALA A 151 -16.74 -26.38 -7.27
CA ALA A 151 -15.58 -26.81 -8.07
C ALA A 151 -14.66 -25.63 -8.45
N ALA A 152 -15.23 -24.43 -8.64
CA ALA A 152 -14.48 -23.22 -8.95
C ALA A 152 -13.62 -22.70 -7.78
N ILE A 153 -14.01 -22.96 -6.53
CA ILE A 153 -13.26 -22.57 -5.31
C ILE A 153 -11.87 -23.23 -5.23
N PHE A 154 -11.70 -24.43 -5.81
CA PHE A 154 -10.44 -25.18 -5.77
C PHE A 154 -9.55 -24.97 -7.00
N ARG A 155 -9.90 -24.01 -7.85
CA ARG A 155 -9.21 -23.68 -9.09
C ARG A 155 -8.47 -22.34 -8.94
N PRO A 156 -7.13 -22.35 -8.82
CA PRO A 156 -6.32 -21.13 -8.66
C PRO A 156 -6.49 -20.11 -9.80
N ASP A 157 -7.00 -20.57 -10.95
CA ASP A 157 -7.23 -19.85 -12.20
C ASP A 157 -8.51 -18.99 -12.23
N ASN A 158 -9.38 -19.07 -11.23
CA ASN A 158 -10.72 -18.42 -11.25
C ASN A 158 -10.80 -17.04 -10.54
N GLY A 159 -9.69 -16.50 -10.06
CA GLY A 159 -9.64 -15.17 -9.42
C GLY A 159 -9.55 -14.01 -10.41
N THR A 160 -9.64 -12.78 -9.89
CA THR A 160 -9.36 -11.58 -10.68
C THR A 160 -7.90 -11.54 -11.14
N ASP A 161 -7.69 -11.17 -12.41
CA ASP A 161 -6.38 -10.84 -12.97
C ASP A 161 -6.24 -9.33 -13.22
N ASN A 162 -7.00 -8.48 -12.52
CA ASN A 162 -6.90 -7.03 -12.64
C ASN A 162 -5.60 -6.48 -12.02
N SER A 163 -4.52 -6.42 -12.82
CA SER A 163 -3.18 -6.00 -12.39
C SER A 163 -2.99 -4.47 -12.37
N MET A 164 -3.68 -3.78 -11.46
CA MET A 164 -3.83 -2.31 -11.48
C MET A 164 -2.93 -1.52 -10.52
N ILE A 165 -2.02 -2.19 -9.79
CA ILE A 165 -1.26 -1.54 -8.71
C ILE A 165 0.04 -0.94 -9.24
N SER A 166 0.92 -1.78 -9.82
CA SER A 166 2.28 -1.38 -10.16
C SER A 166 2.76 -1.98 -11.47
N ILE A 167 3.95 -1.57 -11.91
CA ILE A 167 4.68 -2.09 -13.07
C ILE A 167 6.18 -2.14 -12.76
N TYR A 168 6.83 -3.27 -13.02
CA TYR A 168 8.27 -3.48 -12.74
C TYR A 168 8.97 -4.23 -13.88
N PRO A 169 10.28 -4.01 -14.06
CA PRO A 169 11.07 -4.76 -15.02
C PRO A 169 11.44 -6.17 -14.50
N PHE A 170 11.35 -7.16 -15.38
CA PHE A 170 11.85 -8.52 -15.21
C PHE A 170 12.76 -8.80 -16.42
N GLY A 171 14.06 -8.54 -16.25
CA GLY A 171 14.98 -8.45 -17.40
C GLY A 171 14.66 -7.24 -18.26
N ASP A 172 14.54 -7.46 -19.58
CA ASP A 172 14.21 -6.40 -20.57
C ASP A 172 12.70 -6.23 -20.78
N GLU A 173 11.88 -7.05 -20.10
CA GLU A 173 10.42 -7.03 -20.18
C GLU A 173 9.81 -6.33 -18.97
N TYR A 174 8.59 -5.82 -19.11
CA TYR A 174 7.86 -5.13 -18.04
C TYR A 174 6.56 -5.86 -17.72
N TYR A 175 6.27 -5.99 -16.43
CA TYR A 175 5.08 -6.70 -15.96
C TYR A 175 4.26 -5.83 -15.03
N THR A 176 2.93 -5.89 -15.15
CA THR A 176 1.99 -5.25 -14.21
C THR A 176 1.58 -6.18 -13.09
N PHE A 177 1.32 -5.62 -11.91
CA PHE A 177 1.02 -6.37 -10.70
C PHE A 177 -0.30 -5.94 -10.04
N THR A 178 -0.88 -6.90 -9.35
CA THR A 178 -1.80 -6.72 -8.22
C THR A 178 -1.34 -7.67 -7.11
N GLU A 179 -2.22 -8.09 -6.21
CA GLU A 179 -1.92 -9.02 -5.10
C GLU A 179 -2.58 -10.39 -5.28
N THR A 180 -2.79 -10.77 -6.54
CA THR A 180 -3.19 -12.11 -6.99
C THR A 180 -1.99 -12.78 -7.66
N PRO A 181 -2.04 -14.06 -8.06
CA PRO A 181 -0.87 -14.71 -8.65
C PRO A 181 -0.62 -14.31 -10.12
N PHE A 182 -1.42 -13.40 -10.68
CA PHE A 182 -1.36 -13.06 -12.10
C PHE A 182 -0.53 -11.79 -12.34
N MET A 183 0.27 -11.84 -13.40
CA MET A 183 1.01 -10.71 -13.93
C MET A 183 0.80 -10.63 -15.45
N HIS A 184 0.91 -9.43 -16.02
CA HIS A 184 0.74 -9.22 -17.46
C HIS A 184 1.96 -8.56 -18.05
N ARG A 185 2.52 -9.16 -19.10
CA ARG A 185 3.65 -8.59 -19.84
C ARG A 185 3.17 -7.43 -20.70
N ILE A 186 3.85 -6.30 -20.60
CA ILE A 186 3.52 -5.04 -21.27
C ILE A 186 4.64 -4.62 -22.21
N ASN A 187 4.26 -4.26 -23.43
CA ASN A 187 5.13 -3.55 -24.34
C ASN A 187 5.37 -2.12 -23.84
N SER A 188 6.59 -1.79 -23.40
CA SER A 188 6.92 -0.49 -22.83
C SER A 188 6.83 0.69 -23.82
N CYS A 189 6.75 0.43 -25.13
CA CYS A 189 6.63 1.45 -26.17
C CYS A 189 5.17 1.73 -26.57
N THR A 190 4.33 0.70 -26.63
CA THR A 190 2.94 0.79 -27.14
C THR A 190 1.88 0.58 -26.07
N LEU A 191 2.28 0.21 -24.85
CA LEU A 191 1.42 -0.22 -23.75
C LEU A 191 0.54 -1.44 -24.07
N ALA A 192 0.83 -2.17 -25.16
CA ALA A 192 0.11 -3.39 -25.49
C ALA A 192 0.33 -4.47 -24.42
N THR A 193 -0.74 -5.15 -24.02
CA THR A 193 -0.63 -6.37 -23.23
C THR A 193 -0.26 -7.54 -24.14
N GLU A 194 0.92 -8.12 -23.93
CA GLU A 194 1.54 -9.12 -24.80
C GLU A 194 1.55 -10.53 -24.20
N GLY A 195 1.22 -10.67 -22.92
CA GLY A 195 1.21 -11.96 -22.24
C GLY A 195 0.57 -11.88 -20.87
N ARG A 196 0.15 -13.03 -20.36
CA ARG A 196 -0.35 -13.24 -19.00
C ARG A 196 0.38 -14.43 -18.42
N ILE A 197 0.86 -14.30 -17.19
CA ILE A 197 1.52 -15.37 -16.46
C ILE A 197 0.83 -15.58 -15.10
N CYS A 198 0.87 -16.82 -14.62
CA CYS A 198 0.42 -17.20 -13.28
C CYS A 198 1.62 -17.70 -12.50
N ILE A 199 2.05 -16.97 -11.47
CA ILE A 199 3.24 -17.30 -10.67
C ILE A 199 3.06 -18.62 -9.88
N SER A 200 1.81 -19.01 -9.60
CA SER A 200 1.48 -20.30 -9.01
C SER A 200 2.05 -21.47 -9.81
N ASP A 201 2.12 -21.35 -11.15
CA ASP A 201 2.56 -22.41 -12.06
C ASP A 201 4.08 -22.68 -11.94
N TYR A 202 4.83 -21.71 -11.42
CA TYR A 202 6.29 -21.78 -11.30
C TYR A 202 6.74 -22.11 -9.87
N VAL A 203 6.16 -21.44 -8.85
CA VAL A 203 6.66 -21.50 -7.46
C VAL A 203 5.60 -21.81 -6.41
N GLY A 204 4.38 -22.17 -6.81
CA GLY A 204 3.35 -22.72 -5.90
C GLY A 204 2.81 -21.74 -4.85
N VAL A 205 3.01 -20.43 -5.03
CA VAL A 205 2.37 -19.39 -4.21
C VAL A 205 0.97 -19.10 -4.70
N VAL A 206 0.05 -18.74 -3.80
CA VAL A 206 -1.35 -18.41 -4.13
C VAL A 206 -1.56 -16.92 -4.38
N ASN A 207 -0.63 -16.09 -3.91
CA ASN A 207 -0.54 -14.66 -4.18
C ASN A 207 0.91 -14.19 -4.02
N HIS A 208 1.17 -12.97 -4.45
CA HIS A 208 2.42 -12.26 -4.19
C HIS A 208 2.14 -10.78 -3.98
N THR A 209 3.10 -10.06 -3.40
CA THR A 209 2.99 -8.62 -3.28
C THR A 209 3.14 -7.93 -4.64
N SER A 210 2.68 -6.69 -4.71
CA SER A 210 2.82 -5.83 -5.89
C SER A 210 4.10 -4.98 -5.87
N HIS A 211 5.02 -5.27 -4.95
CA HIS A 211 6.27 -4.53 -4.73
C HIS A 211 7.48 -5.47 -4.66
N PRO A 212 7.87 -6.09 -5.79
CA PRO A 212 9.10 -6.86 -5.84
C PRO A 212 10.33 -5.97 -5.66
N HIS A 213 11.41 -6.52 -5.12
CA HIS A 213 12.73 -5.89 -5.11
C HIS A 213 13.50 -6.27 -6.37
N VAL A 214 13.75 -5.30 -7.26
CA VAL A 214 14.57 -5.47 -8.47
C VAL A 214 16.01 -5.05 -8.16
N LEU A 215 16.97 -5.96 -8.18
CA LEU A 215 18.37 -5.64 -7.89
C LEU A 215 19.12 -5.12 -9.12
N PRO A 216 20.22 -4.36 -8.94
CA PRO A 216 21.11 -3.97 -10.05
C PRO A 216 21.68 -5.16 -10.83
N SER A 217 21.76 -6.35 -10.21
CA SER A 217 22.16 -7.59 -10.90
C SER A 217 21.12 -8.07 -11.92
N GLY A 218 19.89 -7.53 -11.88
CA GLY A 218 18.71 -7.99 -12.61
C GLY A 218 17.98 -9.17 -11.93
N THR A 219 18.45 -9.62 -10.76
CA THR A 219 17.70 -10.56 -9.93
C THR A 219 16.50 -9.85 -9.32
N VAL A 220 15.33 -10.49 -9.34
CA VAL A 220 14.12 -9.96 -8.70
C VAL A 220 13.75 -10.86 -7.52
N TYR A 221 13.45 -10.26 -6.38
CA TYR A 221 12.86 -10.95 -5.24
C TYR A 221 11.43 -10.50 -5.04
N ASN A 222 10.51 -11.42 -4.75
CA ASN A 222 9.16 -11.08 -4.35
C ASN A 222 8.70 -11.88 -3.14
N LEU A 223 7.77 -11.34 -2.37
CA LEU A 223 7.13 -12.03 -1.24
C LEU A 223 5.76 -12.54 -1.69
N GLY A 224 5.44 -13.78 -1.37
CA GLY A 224 4.11 -14.35 -1.56
C GLY A 224 3.67 -15.27 -0.45
N THR A 225 2.44 -15.76 -0.52
CA THR A 225 1.92 -16.76 0.41
C THR A 225 1.85 -18.11 -0.28
N ALA A 226 2.40 -19.15 0.33
CA ALA A 226 2.27 -20.53 -0.14
C ALA A 226 1.44 -21.36 0.85
N MET A 227 0.68 -22.32 0.32
CA MET A 227 -0.03 -23.30 1.15
C MET A 227 0.86 -24.53 1.38
N THR A 228 1.45 -24.62 2.57
CA THR A 228 2.32 -25.74 2.96
C THR A 228 1.55 -26.83 3.71
N LYS A 229 2.17 -27.99 3.91
CA LYS A 229 1.59 -29.07 4.75
C LYS A 229 1.29 -28.63 6.19
N SER A 230 2.04 -27.66 6.71
CA SER A 230 1.87 -27.11 8.07
C SER A 230 0.85 -25.97 8.18
N GLY A 231 0.34 -25.48 7.04
CA GLY A 231 -0.52 -24.30 6.94
C GLY A 231 0.05 -23.24 5.97
N PRO A 232 -0.56 -22.05 5.92
CA PRO A 232 -0.02 -20.94 5.12
C PRO A 232 1.36 -20.51 5.62
N ALA A 233 2.23 -20.12 4.70
CA ALA A 233 3.54 -19.58 4.99
C ALA A 233 3.90 -18.44 4.03
N TYR A 234 4.54 -17.40 4.56
CA TYR A 234 5.17 -16.35 3.78
C TYR A 234 6.42 -16.90 3.12
N THR A 235 6.58 -16.65 1.82
CA THR A 235 7.58 -17.29 0.98
C THR A 235 8.28 -16.23 0.14
N ILE A 236 9.60 -16.14 0.27
CA ILE A 236 10.40 -15.26 -0.59
C ILE A 236 10.81 -16.04 -1.84
N ILE A 237 10.46 -15.49 -2.99
CA ILE A 237 10.73 -16.04 -4.31
C ILE A 237 11.90 -15.28 -4.93
N CYS A 238 12.84 -15.99 -5.50
CA CYS A 238 13.92 -15.46 -6.32
C CYS A 238 13.62 -15.73 -7.79
N PHE A 239 13.68 -14.68 -8.60
CA PHE A 239 13.66 -14.72 -10.06
C PHE A 239 15.07 -14.36 -10.55
N PRO A 240 15.93 -15.35 -10.84
CA PRO A 240 17.30 -15.08 -11.24
C PRO A 240 17.33 -14.41 -12.63
N LYS A 241 18.32 -13.54 -12.85
CA LYS A 241 18.53 -12.96 -14.19
C LYS A 241 18.86 -14.06 -15.19
N GLY A 242 18.06 -14.20 -16.24
CA GLY A 242 18.26 -15.17 -17.30
C GLY A 242 17.13 -15.12 -18.33
N GLN A 243 17.28 -15.85 -19.43
CA GLN A 243 16.24 -15.96 -20.46
C GLN A 243 15.00 -16.73 -19.98
N HIS A 244 15.17 -17.62 -19.00
CA HIS A 244 14.14 -18.47 -18.43
C HIS A 244 13.84 -18.08 -16.97
N MET A 245 13.83 -16.76 -16.70
CA MET A 245 13.73 -16.20 -15.34
C MET A 245 12.55 -16.74 -14.51
N PHE A 246 11.42 -17.06 -15.16
CA PHE A 246 10.24 -17.62 -14.49
C PHE A 246 10.37 -19.12 -14.26
N GLU A 247 10.87 -19.88 -15.24
CA GLU A 247 11.12 -21.32 -15.10
C GLU A 247 12.22 -21.62 -14.07
N ASP A 248 13.21 -20.74 -13.95
CA ASP A 248 14.30 -20.81 -12.97
C ASP A 248 13.92 -20.21 -11.60
N ALA A 249 12.69 -19.70 -11.47
CA ALA A 249 12.22 -19.10 -10.23
C ALA A 249 12.15 -20.16 -9.12
N HIS A 250 12.61 -19.80 -7.92
CA HIS A 250 12.64 -20.73 -6.80
C HIS A 250 12.48 -20.02 -5.46
N VAL A 251 12.05 -20.78 -4.46
CA VAL A 251 11.88 -20.31 -3.09
C VAL A 251 13.23 -20.23 -2.40
N VAL A 252 13.57 -19.08 -1.81
CA VAL A 252 14.81 -18.86 -1.05
C VAL A 252 14.58 -18.75 0.46
N ALA A 253 13.36 -18.48 0.90
CA ALA A 253 13.00 -18.50 2.31
C ALA A 253 11.51 -18.81 2.51
N THR A 254 11.19 -19.41 3.65
CA THR A 254 9.82 -19.70 4.06
C THR A 254 9.65 -19.43 5.56
N LEU A 255 8.65 -18.64 5.91
CA LEU A 255 8.28 -18.30 7.27
C LEU A 255 6.81 -18.72 7.51
N PRO A 256 6.54 -19.70 8.39
CA PRO A 256 5.17 -20.07 8.74
C PRO A 256 4.38 -18.87 9.29
N CYS A 257 3.13 -18.68 8.85
CA CYS A 257 2.29 -17.61 9.38
C CYS A 257 1.98 -17.84 10.86
N ARG A 258 1.94 -16.77 11.68
CA ARG A 258 1.62 -16.90 13.12
C ARG A 258 0.22 -17.45 13.37
N TRP A 259 -0.73 -17.20 12.47
CA TRP A 259 -2.12 -17.67 12.56
C TRP A 259 -2.53 -18.50 11.34
N LYS A 260 -2.76 -19.80 11.55
CA LYS A 260 -3.06 -20.76 10.47
C LYS A 260 -4.33 -20.47 9.68
N LEU A 261 -5.33 -19.86 10.30
CA LEU A 261 -6.61 -19.50 9.66
C LEU A 261 -6.72 -18.00 9.35
N HIS A 262 -5.68 -17.23 9.67
CA HIS A 262 -5.63 -15.78 9.56
C HIS A 262 -4.22 -15.33 9.13
N PRO A 263 -3.68 -15.78 7.99
CA PRO A 263 -2.42 -15.22 7.47
C PRO A 263 -2.49 -13.69 7.42
N GLY A 264 -1.39 -13.04 7.82
CA GLY A 264 -1.24 -11.59 7.77
C GLY A 264 -1.28 -11.08 6.32
N TYR A 265 -1.87 -9.90 6.16
CA TYR A 265 -1.87 -9.18 4.89
C TYR A 265 -0.49 -8.56 4.64
N MET A 266 0.09 -8.84 3.47
CA MET A 266 1.42 -8.40 3.08
C MET A 266 1.34 -7.58 1.80
N HIS A 267 1.70 -6.29 1.87
CA HIS A 267 1.73 -5.38 0.72
C HIS A 267 3.14 -5.18 0.17
N THR A 268 4.15 -5.15 1.05
CA THR A 268 5.57 -5.06 0.71
C THR A 268 6.39 -5.94 1.67
N PHE A 269 7.68 -6.06 1.41
CA PHE A 269 8.67 -6.61 2.33
C PHE A 269 9.95 -5.79 2.26
N GLY A 270 10.88 -6.02 3.18
CA GLY A 270 12.15 -5.32 3.21
C GLY A 270 13.32 -6.21 2.78
N LEU A 271 14.38 -5.57 2.33
CA LEU A 271 15.62 -6.20 1.91
C LEU A 271 16.81 -5.38 2.41
N THR A 272 17.78 -6.05 3.02
CA THR A 272 19.12 -5.50 3.31
C THR A 272 20.19 -6.28 2.53
N GLU A 273 21.46 -5.96 2.74
CA GLU A 273 22.57 -6.75 2.18
C GLU A 273 22.48 -8.23 2.57
N ASN A 274 22.18 -8.53 3.84
CA ASN A 274 22.21 -9.89 4.39
C ASN A 274 20.83 -10.45 4.81
N TYR A 275 19.78 -9.63 4.92
CA TYR A 275 18.48 -10.05 5.45
C TYR A 275 17.31 -9.74 4.51
N PHE A 276 16.34 -10.65 4.48
CA PHE A 276 14.96 -10.32 4.15
C PHE A 276 14.25 -9.90 5.45
N VAL A 277 13.44 -8.86 5.38
CA VAL A 277 12.67 -8.33 6.52
C VAL A 277 11.18 -8.50 6.23
N ILE A 278 10.50 -9.34 7.01
CA ILE A 278 9.04 -9.49 6.93
C ILE A 278 8.42 -8.77 8.12
N VAL A 279 7.56 -7.78 7.86
CA VAL A 279 6.81 -7.06 8.90
C VAL A 279 5.38 -7.61 8.92
N GLU A 280 5.11 -8.58 9.80
CA GLU A 280 3.82 -9.24 9.96
C GLU A 280 2.86 -8.38 10.81
N GLN A 281 2.11 -7.53 10.13
CA GLN A 281 1.09 -6.65 10.73
C GLN A 281 -0.17 -7.42 11.23
N PRO A 282 -0.93 -6.87 12.18
CA PRO A 282 -2.15 -7.49 12.70
C PRO A 282 -3.41 -7.30 11.85
N LEU A 283 -3.28 -6.89 10.60
CA LEU A 283 -4.31 -7.07 9.58
C LEU A 283 -4.14 -8.45 8.94
N SER A 284 -5.17 -9.29 9.00
CA SER A 284 -5.14 -10.66 8.48
C SER A 284 -6.21 -10.92 7.43
N VAL A 285 -6.00 -11.91 6.59
CA VAL A 285 -6.99 -12.49 5.68
C VAL A 285 -7.57 -13.75 6.34
N SER A 286 -8.84 -13.71 6.73
CA SER A 286 -9.54 -14.84 7.36
C SER A 286 -9.90 -15.90 6.33
N LEU A 287 -9.25 -17.06 6.37
CA LEU A 287 -9.52 -18.18 5.46
C LEU A 287 -10.96 -18.70 5.61
N THR A 288 -11.52 -18.65 6.83
CA THR A 288 -12.91 -19.06 7.08
C THR A 288 -13.92 -18.09 6.47
N GLU A 289 -13.69 -16.78 6.56
CA GLU A 289 -14.57 -15.82 5.87
C GLU A 289 -14.38 -15.87 4.37
N TYR A 290 -13.16 -16.14 3.87
CA TYR A 290 -12.91 -16.33 2.44
C TYR A 290 -13.78 -17.46 1.87
N ILE A 291 -13.78 -18.63 2.49
CA ILE A 291 -14.65 -19.75 2.07
C ILE A 291 -16.13 -19.35 2.12
N LYS A 292 -16.55 -18.66 3.19
CA LYS A 292 -17.93 -18.20 3.34
C LYS A 292 -18.31 -17.16 2.27
N ALA A 293 -17.43 -16.21 1.96
CA ALA A 293 -17.63 -15.16 0.99
C ALA A 293 -17.84 -15.72 -0.42
N GLN A 294 -17.11 -16.78 -0.78
CA GLN A 294 -17.32 -17.51 -2.04
C GLN A 294 -18.72 -18.14 -2.13
N LEU A 295 -19.30 -18.57 -0.99
CA LEU A 295 -20.64 -19.16 -0.93
C LEU A 295 -21.75 -18.11 -0.84
N SER A 296 -21.50 -16.98 -0.17
CA SER A 296 -22.49 -15.91 0.08
C SER A 296 -22.37 -14.72 -0.87
N ASN A 297 -21.52 -14.80 -1.90
CA ASN A 297 -21.28 -13.74 -2.89
C ASN A 297 -20.86 -12.39 -2.25
N GLN A 298 -19.88 -12.44 -1.35
CA GLN A 298 -19.27 -11.26 -0.73
C GLN A 298 -17.94 -10.90 -1.41
N ASN A 299 -17.52 -9.64 -1.30
CA ASN A 299 -16.22 -9.16 -1.80
C ASN A 299 -15.05 -9.63 -0.92
N LEU A 300 -13.81 -9.49 -1.41
CA LEU A 300 -12.63 -9.98 -0.69
C LEU A 300 -12.32 -9.16 0.57
N SER A 301 -12.66 -7.87 0.60
CA SER A 301 -12.42 -7.00 1.76
C SER A 301 -13.13 -7.50 3.03
N ALA A 302 -14.26 -8.21 2.89
CA ALA A 302 -14.97 -8.85 4.01
C ALA A 302 -14.14 -9.95 4.72
N CYS A 303 -13.04 -10.41 4.11
CA CYS A 303 -12.13 -11.38 4.68
C CYS A 303 -11.09 -10.73 5.59
N LEU A 304 -10.90 -9.41 5.53
CA LEU A 304 -9.91 -8.71 6.34
C LEU A 304 -10.35 -8.62 7.80
N LYS A 305 -9.44 -8.95 8.71
CA LYS A 305 -9.65 -8.85 10.17
C LYS A 305 -8.45 -8.22 10.85
N TRP A 306 -8.70 -7.10 11.53
CA TRP A 306 -7.73 -6.38 12.34
C TRP A 306 -7.73 -6.90 13.79
N PHE A 307 -6.55 -7.20 14.32
CA PHE A 307 -6.34 -7.65 15.69
C PHE A 307 -5.56 -6.61 16.50
N GLU A 308 -6.25 -5.55 16.91
CA GLU A 308 -5.67 -4.40 17.62
C GLU A 308 -4.89 -4.77 18.90
N ASP A 309 -5.27 -5.87 19.57
CA ASP A 309 -4.63 -6.34 20.81
C ASP A 309 -3.37 -7.19 20.56
N ARG A 310 -2.92 -7.31 19.31
CA ARG A 310 -1.80 -8.16 18.89
C ARG A 310 -0.65 -7.31 18.35
N PRO A 311 0.60 -7.66 18.66
CA PRO A 311 1.75 -6.88 18.22
C PRO A 311 1.95 -6.99 16.71
N THR A 312 2.66 -6.02 16.15
CA THR A 312 3.31 -6.18 14.85
C THR A 312 4.61 -6.94 15.07
N LEU A 313 4.90 -7.94 14.23
CA LEU A 313 6.15 -8.71 14.32
C LEU A 313 7.10 -8.34 13.20
N PHE A 314 8.38 -8.16 13.51
CA PHE A 314 9.45 -7.99 12.53
C PHE A 314 10.30 -9.25 12.52
N HIS A 315 10.40 -9.91 11.38
CA HIS A 315 11.16 -11.14 11.21
C HIS A 315 12.38 -10.89 10.31
N LEU A 316 13.58 -11.17 10.84
CA LEU A 316 14.82 -11.13 10.08
C LEU A 316 15.17 -12.52 9.60
N ILE A 317 15.22 -12.69 8.28
CA ILE A 317 15.56 -13.95 7.63
C ILE A 317 16.88 -13.75 6.90
N GLU A 318 17.89 -14.55 7.21
CA GLU A 318 19.19 -14.49 6.53
C GLU A 318 19.04 -14.89 5.05
N ARG A 319 19.51 -14.04 4.14
CA ARG A 319 19.34 -14.23 2.68
C ARG A 319 20.09 -15.43 2.14
N THR A 320 21.25 -15.75 2.70
CA THR A 320 22.11 -16.84 2.23
C THR A 320 21.59 -18.21 2.64
N SER A 321 21.06 -18.34 3.85
CA SER A 321 20.57 -19.62 4.38
C SER A 321 19.06 -19.80 4.32
N GLY A 322 18.30 -18.71 4.13
CA GLY A 322 16.84 -18.70 4.19
C GLY A 322 16.27 -18.89 5.59
N LYS A 323 17.10 -18.84 6.64
CA LYS A 323 16.70 -19.12 8.03
C LYS A 323 16.25 -17.86 8.75
N LEU A 324 15.18 -17.98 9.53
CA LEU A 324 14.79 -16.98 10.52
C LEU A 324 15.90 -16.85 11.58
N VAL A 325 16.45 -15.65 11.72
CA VAL A 325 17.52 -15.33 12.67
C VAL A 325 16.95 -14.76 13.96
N GLN A 326 16.04 -13.80 13.86
CA GLN A 326 15.49 -13.09 15.02
C GLN A 326 14.09 -12.56 14.70
N SER A 327 13.24 -12.48 15.72
CA SER A 327 11.97 -11.77 15.65
C SER A 327 11.90 -10.68 16.71
N TYR A 328 11.20 -9.60 16.40
CA TYR A 328 10.97 -8.47 17.29
C TYR A 328 9.48 -8.14 17.31
N GLU A 329 9.00 -7.50 18.37
CA GLU A 329 7.63 -7.06 18.53
C GLU A 329 7.56 -5.54 18.55
N SER A 330 6.46 -4.97 18.09
CA SER A 330 6.10 -3.57 18.33
C SER A 330 4.60 -3.45 18.55
N GLU A 331 4.13 -2.25 18.90
CA GLU A 331 2.70 -1.96 18.93
C GLU A 331 2.03 -2.25 17.58
N ALA A 332 0.72 -2.51 17.63
CA ALA A 332 -0.06 -2.74 16.43
C ALA A 332 -0.06 -1.48 15.54
N PHE A 333 0.37 -1.63 14.28
CA PHE A 333 0.20 -0.61 13.25
C PHE A 333 -0.14 -1.28 11.92
N PHE A 334 -0.75 -0.51 11.03
CA PHE A 334 -1.00 -0.90 9.65
C PHE A 334 0.04 -0.22 8.76
N TYR A 335 0.48 -0.88 7.70
CA TYR A 335 1.33 -0.26 6.69
C TYR A 335 1.05 -0.85 5.31
N LEU A 336 1.32 -0.03 4.30
CA LEU A 336 1.44 -0.47 2.92
C LEU A 336 2.91 -0.48 2.52
N HIS A 337 3.61 0.65 2.68
CA HIS A 337 4.93 0.81 2.09
C HIS A 337 6.08 0.86 3.10
N ILE A 338 7.08 0.01 2.85
CA ILE A 338 8.42 0.15 3.43
C ILE A 338 9.21 1.13 2.56
N ILE A 339 9.87 2.10 3.19
CA ILE A 339 10.70 3.12 2.54
C ILE A 339 12.05 2.51 2.15
N ASN A 340 12.78 1.97 3.13
CA ASN A 340 14.04 1.26 2.93
C ASN A 340 14.38 0.42 4.18
N CYS A 341 15.23 -0.59 4.01
CA CYS A 341 15.86 -1.33 5.09
C CYS A 341 17.38 -1.34 4.89
N PHE A 342 18.16 -1.27 5.97
CA PHE A 342 19.62 -1.39 5.85
C PHE A 342 20.27 -1.86 7.13
N GLU A 343 21.52 -2.30 7.03
CA GLU A 343 22.34 -2.71 8.17
C GLU A 343 23.29 -1.58 8.58
N GLN A 344 23.41 -1.33 9.88
CA GLN A 344 24.34 -0.35 10.44
C GLN A 344 24.74 -0.73 11.87
N ASP A 345 26.05 -0.74 12.15
CA ASP A 345 26.62 -0.84 13.50
C ASP A 345 25.98 -1.94 14.38
N GLY A 346 25.77 -3.14 13.82
CA GLY A 346 25.14 -4.26 14.54
C GLY A 346 23.61 -4.18 14.68
N HIS A 347 22.94 -3.36 13.86
CA HIS A 347 21.49 -3.21 13.83
C HIS A 347 20.97 -3.34 12.40
N VAL A 348 19.70 -3.73 12.27
CA VAL A 348 18.91 -3.54 11.05
C VAL A 348 17.97 -2.36 11.27
N VAL A 349 18.01 -1.37 10.38
CA VAL A 349 17.13 -0.20 10.37
C VAL A 349 16.02 -0.44 9.36
N VAL A 350 14.78 -0.14 9.73
CA VAL A 350 13.59 -0.34 8.91
C VAL A 350 12.75 0.94 8.93
N ASP A 351 12.64 1.60 7.78
CA ASP A 351 11.84 2.82 7.62
C ASP A 351 10.52 2.48 6.90
N ILE A 352 9.38 2.88 7.46
CA ILE A 352 8.03 2.46 7.01
C ILE A 352 7.06 3.63 7.05
N CYS A 353 6.18 3.74 6.04
CA CYS A 353 4.98 4.57 6.09
C CYS A 353 3.90 3.87 6.92
N SER A 354 3.70 4.30 8.16
CA SER A 354 2.85 3.61 9.14
C SER A 354 1.56 4.36 9.41
N TYR A 355 0.50 3.60 9.61
CA TYR A 355 -0.83 4.02 10.02
C TYR A 355 -1.19 3.39 11.35
N LYS A 356 -2.04 4.04 12.11
CA LYS A 356 -2.49 3.50 13.40
C LYS A 356 -3.22 2.17 13.21
N ASN A 357 -4.08 2.10 12.20
CA ASN A 357 -4.96 0.99 11.93
C ASN A 357 -5.31 0.99 10.42
N PRO A 358 -6.03 -0.03 9.92
CA PRO A 358 -6.30 -0.16 8.49
C PRO A 358 -7.52 0.64 8.01
N GLU A 359 -8.03 1.61 8.80
CA GLU A 359 -9.23 2.39 8.42
C GLU A 359 -9.06 3.18 7.12
N MET A 360 -7.82 3.51 6.76
CA MET A 360 -7.47 4.03 5.45
C MET A 360 -8.06 3.21 4.28
N ILE A 361 -8.12 1.88 4.40
CA ILE A 361 -8.72 1.02 3.37
C ILE A 361 -10.20 1.38 3.18
N ASN A 362 -10.92 1.64 4.27
CA ASN A 362 -12.33 2.04 4.21
C ASN A 362 -12.51 3.42 3.56
N CYS A 363 -11.55 4.33 3.75
CA CYS A 363 -11.53 5.63 3.08
C CYS A 363 -11.34 5.52 1.56
N MET A 364 -10.84 4.40 1.03
CA MET A 364 -10.63 4.19 -0.41
C MET A 364 -11.84 3.58 -1.14
N TYR A 365 -12.97 3.39 -0.45
CA TYR A 365 -14.26 3.19 -1.13
C TYR A 365 -14.66 4.45 -1.90
N LEU A 366 -15.13 4.30 -3.14
CA LEU A 366 -15.48 5.45 -3.99
C LEU A 366 -16.56 6.33 -3.35
N GLU A 367 -17.47 5.73 -2.58
CA GLU A 367 -18.48 6.48 -1.82
C GLU A 367 -17.86 7.28 -0.67
N ALA A 368 -16.86 6.74 0.05
CA ALA A 368 -16.15 7.46 1.10
C ALA A 368 -15.36 8.64 0.51
N ILE A 369 -14.66 8.41 -0.61
CA ILE A 369 -13.93 9.43 -1.36
C ILE A 369 -14.87 10.56 -1.82
N ALA A 370 -16.04 10.21 -2.37
CA ALA A 370 -17.04 11.18 -2.84
C ALA A 370 -17.66 12.00 -1.71
N ASN A 371 -17.79 11.41 -0.52
CA ASN A 371 -18.41 12.06 0.64
C ASN A 371 -17.40 12.61 1.65
N MET A 372 -16.09 12.62 1.34
CA MET A 372 -15.05 12.97 2.30
C MET A 372 -15.28 14.32 2.99
N GLN A 373 -15.85 15.29 2.26
CA GLN A 373 -16.09 16.65 2.75
C GLN A 373 -17.13 16.73 3.88
N THR A 374 -17.88 15.65 4.10
CA THR A 374 -18.92 15.55 5.13
C THR A 374 -18.45 14.76 6.36
N ASN A 375 -17.31 14.08 6.27
CA ASN A 375 -16.77 13.25 7.34
C ASN A 375 -15.69 14.02 8.12
N PRO A 376 -15.93 14.48 9.36
CA PRO A 376 -14.93 15.20 10.15
C PRO A 376 -13.67 14.38 10.46
N ASN A 377 -13.76 13.05 10.41
CA ASN A 377 -12.68 12.15 10.82
C ASN A 377 -11.83 11.66 9.65
N TYR A 378 -12.17 11.99 8.40
CA TYR A 378 -11.50 11.42 7.23
C TYR A 378 -9.98 11.62 7.27
N ALA A 379 -9.52 12.81 7.65
CA ALA A 379 -8.09 13.09 7.81
C ALA A 379 -7.43 12.15 8.83
N THR A 380 -7.99 12.04 10.03
CA THR A 380 -7.47 11.18 11.09
C THR A 380 -7.48 9.70 10.70
N LEU A 381 -8.46 9.24 9.92
CA LEU A 381 -8.51 7.87 9.38
C LEU A 381 -7.46 7.61 8.27
N PHE A 382 -7.01 8.67 7.59
CA PHE A 382 -6.04 8.62 6.49
C PHE A 382 -4.63 9.05 6.89
N ARG A 383 -4.42 9.41 8.16
CA ARG A 383 -3.16 10.00 8.66
C ARG A 383 -2.09 8.93 8.87
N GLY A 384 -1.11 8.92 7.97
CA GLY A 384 0.11 8.11 8.08
C GLY A 384 1.29 8.93 8.58
N ARG A 385 2.34 8.28 9.09
CA ARG A 385 3.63 8.92 9.40
C ARG A 385 4.79 7.99 9.04
N PRO A 386 5.90 8.52 8.49
CA PRO A 386 7.09 7.73 8.25
C PRO A 386 7.82 7.48 9.58
N LEU A 387 7.92 6.21 9.97
CA LEU A 387 8.52 5.74 11.21
C LEU A 387 9.78 4.92 10.93
N ARG A 388 10.78 5.04 11.80
CA ARG A 388 12.00 4.25 11.79
C ARG A 388 12.05 3.31 12.99
N PHE A 389 12.19 2.03 12.72
CA PHE A 389 12.45 0.97 13.69
C PHE A 389 13.92 0.55 13.61
N VAL A 390 14.53 0.26 14.75
CA VAL A 390 15.93 -0.19 14.83
C VAL A 390 16.01 -1.51 15.58
N LEU A 391 16.43 -2.55 14.87
CA LEU A 391 16.41 -3.94 15.29
C LEU A 391 17.83 -4.37 15.70
N PRO A 392 18.15 -4.48 17.00
CA PRO A 392 19.49 -4.87 17.45
C PRO A 392 19.79 -6.33 17.10
N LEU A 393 20.93 -6.59 16.46
CA LEU A 393 21.38 -7.95 16.10
C LEU A 393 22.09 -8.62 17.28
N GLY A 394 21.97 -9.95 17.38
CA GLY A 394 22.71 -10.76 18.35
C GLY A 394 22.21 -10.69 19.80
N ALA A 395 21.17 -9.91 20.09
CA ALA A 395 20.50 -9.90 21.39
C ALA A 395 19.85 -11.27 21.67
N LYS A 396 20.37 -12.01 22.67
CA LYS A 396 19.90 -13.35 23.01
C LYS A 396 18.62 -13.25 23.84
N VAL A 397 17.49 -13.69 23.31
CA VAL A 397 16.30 -13.94 24.13
C VAL A 397 16.61 -15.13 25.04
N HIS A 398 16.64 -14.91 26.36
CA HIS A 398 16.82 -16.01 27.31
C HIS A 398 15.59 -16.93 27.23
N ALA A 399 15.76 -18.09 26.62
CA ALA A 399 14.70 -19.10 26.56
C ALA A 399 14.32 -19.50 27.99
N HIS A 400 13.05 -19.29 28.35
CA HIS A 400 12.53 -19.82 29.60
C HIS A 400 12.45 -21.34 29.49
N ASP A 401 13.19 -22.04 30.35
CA ASP A 401 12.93 -23.43 30.69
C ASP A 401 11.45 -23.56 31.07
N THR A 402 10.71 -24.37 30.33
CA THR A 402 9.28 -24.61 30.56
C THR A 402 9.10 -25.53 31.76
N LYS A 403 9.42 -25.03 32.96
CA LYS A 403 8.97 -25.61 34.23
C LYS A 403 8.52 -24.50 35.17
N SER A 404 7.26 -24.10 35.06
CA SER A 404 6.56 -23.45 36.15
C SER A 404 5.05 -23.67 36.04
N GLY A 405 4.48 -24.13 37.15
CA GLY A 405 3.32 -23.47 37.74
C GLY A 405 2.03 -23.54 36.96
N SER A 406 1.16 -24.44 37.41
CA SER A 406 -0.28 -24.44 37.12
C SER A 406 -0.87 -23.02 37.36
N SER A 407 -1.08 -22.28 36.29
CA SER A 407 -2.08 -21.21 36.22
C SER A 407 -3.04 -21.59 35.09
N ARG A 408 -4.33 -21.60 35.42
CA ARG A 408 -5.39 -22.23 34.62
C ARG A 408 -5.49 -21.59 33.23
N ARG A 409 -4.93 -22.24 32.22
CA ARG A 409 -5.35 -22.06 30.81
C ARG A 409 -6.76 -22.64 30.69
N GLY A 410 -7.76 -21.77 30.51
CA GLY A 410 -9.10 -22.18 30.13
C GLY A 410 -9.05 -22.87 28.76
N LEU A 411 -9.40 -24.16 28.73
CA LEU A 411 -9.67 -24.88 27.49
C LEU A 411 -10.78 -24.15 26.72
N ILE A 412 -10.45 -23.59 25.56
CA ILE A 412 -11.47 -23.27 24.56
C ILE A 412 -11.88 -24.62 23.95
N LYS A 413 -13.01 -25.16 24.42
CA LYS A 413 -13.63 -26.36 23.85
C LYS A 413 -14.02 -26.06 22.40
N SER A 414 -13.40 -26.74 21.45
CA SER A 414 -13.88 -26.87 20.08
C SER A 414 -15.22 -27.62 20.08
N PHE A 415 -16.31 -26.94 19.71
CA PHE A 415 -17.57 -27.61 19.46
C PHE A 415 -17.57 -28.19 18.04
N SER A 416 -17.64 -29.52 17.98
CA SER A 416 -18.06 -30.28 16.80
C SER A 416 -19.53 -29.98 16.52
N LEU A 417 -19.88 -29.61 15.28
CA LEU A 417 -21.26 -29.42 14.86
C LEU A 417 -21.78 -30.66 14.12
N ALA A 418 -22.54 -31.46 14.84
CA ALA A 418 -23.63 -32.26 14.29
C ALA A 418 -24.96 -31.66 14.79
N GLY A 419 -25.91 -31.43 13.88
CA GLY A 419 -27.33 -31.23 14.24
C GLY A 419 -27.91 -29.82 14.05
N LEU A 420 -28.47 -29.59 12.86
CA LEU A 420 -29.76 -28.95 12.53
C LEU A 420 -30.34 -27.76 13.35
N SER A 421 -30.65 -26.70 12.59
CA SER A 421 -31.90 -25.93 12.57
C SER A 421 -32.30 -25.09 13.79
N THR A 422 -32.32 -23.77 13.63
CA THR A 422 -33.56 -22.93 13.61
C THR A 422 -33.19 -21.46 13.32
N ALA A 423 -34.08 -20.72 12.66
CA ALA A 423 -33.87 -19.34 12.21
C ALA A 423 -34.11 -18.29 13.31
N GLN A 424 -33.28 -17.23 13.35
CA GLN A 424 -33.57 -15.80 13.68
C GLN A 424 -32.27 -15.02 14.02
N PRO A 425 -32.30 -13.66 14.07
CA PRO A 425 -32.25 -12.68 12.99
C PRO A 425 -30.83 -12.07 12.80
N LEU A 426 -30.66 -11.22 11.78
CA LEU A 426 -29.45 -10.46 11.48
C LEU A 426 -28.82 -9.85 12.74
N LYS A 427 -27.64 -10.35 13.14
CA LYS A 427 -26.72 -9.64 14.04
C LYS A 427 -25.85 -8.74 13.18
N THR A 428 -26.07 -7.44 13.31
CA THR A 428 -25.18 -6.38 12.87
C THR A 428 -23.77 -6.60 13.42
N MET A 429 -22.77 -6.39 12.56
CA MET A 429 -21.36 -6.42 12.92
C MET A 429 -21.11 -5.41 14.05
N LYS A 430 -20.51 -5.86 15.15
CA LYS A 430 -20.03 -4.95 16.20
C LYS A 430 -18.67 -4.40 15.75
N HIS A 431 -18.65 -3.15 15.28
CA HIS A 431 -17.43 -2.36 15.28
C HIS A 431 -16.93 -2.23 16.73
N SER A 432 -15.67 -2.58 16.96
CA SER A 432 -15.00 -2.33 18.23
C SER A 432 -14.85 -0.82 18.38
N ALA A 433 -15.48 -0.24 19.39
CA ALA A 433 -15.32 1.18 19.73
C ALA A 433 -13.90 1.40 20.27
N SER A 434 -12.95 1.72 19.38
CA SER A 434 -11.59 2.14 19.76
C SER A 434 -11.63 3.55 20.36
N GLN A 435 -10.90 3.76 21.46
CA GLN A 435 -10.66 5.11 21.99
C GLN A 435 -9.41 5.67 21.30
N TYR A 436 -9.54 6.83 20.64
CA TYR A 436 -8.45 7.41 19.84
C TYR A 436 -7.39 8.09 20.69
N ALA A 437 -6.18 7.53 20.70
CA ALA A 437 -4.94 8.29 20.80
C ALA A 437 -4.28 8.34 19.41
N ASP A 438 -3.69 9.48 19.05
CA ASP A 438 -3.02 9.75 17.77
C ASP A 438 -1.82 8.79 17.53
N ILE A 439 -1.39 8.55 16.29
CA ILE A 439 -0.17 7.75 16.02
C ILE A 439 1.10 8.46 16.53
N THR A 440 1.04 9.78 16.73
CA THR A 440 2.03 10.54 17.52
C THR A 440 2.14 10.05 18.97
N TYR A 441 1.13 9.33 19.47
CA TYR A 441 1.05 8.69 20.80
C TYR A 441 1.37 7.18 20.81
N MET A 442 1.82 6.58 19.69
CA MET A 442 2.82 5.51 19.87
C MET A 442 3.94 6.13 20.70
N PRO A 443 4.52 5.47 21.71
CA PRO A 443 5.57 6.05 22.54
C PRO A 443 6.80 6.37 21.68
N THR A 444 6.74 7.49 20.99
CA THR A 444 7.78 8.17 20.25
C THR A 444 8.39 9.17 21.23
N ASN A 445 9.71 9.28 21.27
CA ASN A 445 10.41 10.13 22.24
C ASN A 445 10.18 11.63 21.96
N GLY A 446 9.01 12.15 22.38
CA GLY A 446 8.64 13.55 22.40
C GLY A 446 8.60 14.10 23.83
N LYS A 447 9.58 14.95 24.18
CA LYS A 447 9.55 15.78 25.39
C LYS A 447 8.33 16.71 25.34
N ARG A 448 7.60 16.83 26.45
CA ARG A 448 6.75 17.99 26.73
C ARG A 448 7.63 19.23 26.69
N GLU A 449 7.40 20.14 25.74
CA GLU A 449 7.82 21.52 25.93
C GLU A 449 6.87 22.16 26.95
N ASP A 450 7.45 22.86 27.93
CA ASP A 450 6.75 23.58 28.98
C ASP A 450 5.84 24.65 28.35
N SER A 451 4.55 24.37 28.25
CA SER A 451 3.51 25.39 28.19
C SER A 451 2.71 25.32 29.48
N THR A 452 2.92 26.33 30.33
CA THR A 452 2.17 26.57 31.56
C THR A 452 0.70 26.84 31.23
N GLU A 453 -0.15 25.83 31.34
CA GLU A 453 -1.58 25.98 31.64
C GLU A 453 -2.14 24.63 32.14
N GLU A 454 -2.67 24.62 33.35
CA GLU A 454 -3.19 23.44 34.05
C GLU A 454 -4.46 22.91 33.35
N ALA A 455 -4.30 21.92 32.46
CA ALA A 455 -5.41 21.09 31.99
C ALA A 455 -5.68 19.92 32.98
N PRO A 456 -6.94 19.49 33.17
CA PRO A 456 -7.27 18.48 34.17
C PRO A 456 -6.62 17.12 33.83
N GLN A 457 -5.94 16.53 34.82
CA GLN A 457 -5.35 15.20 34.74
C GLN A 457 -6.42 14.16 34.37
N ARG A 458 -6.48 13.76 33.11
CA ARG A 458 -7.11 12.49 32.71
C ARG A 458 -6.14 11.36 33.06
N GLU A 459 -6.58 10.41 33.87
CA GLU A 459 -5.86 9.16 34.12
C GLU A 459 -5.52 8.48 32.79
N VAL A 460 -4.26 8.58 32.36
CA VAL A 460 -3.71 7.79 31.27
C VAL A 460 -3.63 6.36 31.79
N LYS A 461 -4.44 5.45 31.25
CA LYS A 461 -4.28 4.02 31.50
C LYS A 461 -2.86 3.62 31.06
N ARG A 462 -2.03 3.18 32.01
CA ARG A 462 -0.71 2.59 31.77
C ARG A 462 -0.77 1.59 30.60
N GLY A 463 0.06 1.81 29.58
CA GLY A 463 0.14 0.91 28.42
C GLY A 463 0.65 -0.48 28.80
N ARG A 464 0.29 -1.52 28.04
CA ARG A 464 0.74 -2.91 28.28
C ARG A 464 2.27 -3.11 28.18
N TYR A 465 3.01 -2.11 27.73
CA TYR A 465 4.42 -2.20 27.33
C TYR A 465 5.31 -1.10 27.97
N GLU A 466 4.92 -0.55 29.11
CA GLU A 466 5.84 0.23 29.95
C GLU A 466 6.83 -0.72 30.64
N VAL A 467 8.00 -0.91 30.04
CA VAL A 467 9.15 -1.51 30.73
C VAL A 467 9.77 -0.43 31.61
N GLU A 468 9.30 -0.34 32.87
CA GLU A 468 10.07 0.34 33.93
C GLU A 468 11.40 -0.44 34.07
N ASP A 469 12.53 0.21 33.79
CA ASP A 469 13.93 -0.27 33.99
C ASP A 469 14.64 -1.14 32.92
N GLY A 470 14.18 -1.15 31.66
CA GLY A 470 14.90 -1.85 30.57
C GLY A 470 16.11 -1.10 30.00
N ILE A 471 17.23 -1.79 29.72
CA ILE A 471 18.36 -1.24 28.95
C ILE A 471 17.92 -1.09 27.48
N ASN A 472 18.00 0.13 26.93
CA ASN A 472 17.81 0.34 25.50
C ASN A 472 18.98 -0.30 24.72
N LEU A 473 18.65 -1.26 23.87
CA LEU A 473 19.59 -2.00 23.04
C LEU A 473 20.01 -1.25 21.77
N VAL A 474 19.33 -0.16 21.42
CA VAL A 474 19.69 0.67 20.27
C VAL A 474 20.90 1.54 20.63
N THR A 475 22.02 1.31 19.94
CA THR A 475 23.26 2.08 20.17
C THR A 475 23.58 3.07 19.04
N LEU A 476 22.67 3.27 18.08
CA LEU A 476 22.86 4.18 16.96
C LEU A 476 22.79 5.64 17.43
N LYS A 477 23.87 6.41 17.24
CA LYS A 477 23.97 7.80 17.73
C LYS A 477 22.94 8.77 17.13
N ASN A 478 22.48 8.50 15.91
CA ASN A 478 21.60 9.38 15.14
C ASN A 478 20.15 8.87 15.06
N SER A 479 19.75 8.01 16.01
CA SER A 479 18.39 7.51 16.11
C SER A 479 17.87 7.64 17.54
N ARG A 480 16.61 8.05 17.68
CA ARG A 480 15.85 8.05 18.93
C ARG A 480 14.97 6.82 19.09
N ALA A 481 15.00 5.89 18.12
CA ALA A 481 14.30 4.62 18.24
C ALA A 481 14.88 3.82 19.40
N GLU A 482 14.05 2.96 19.98
CA GLU A 482 14.41 2.18 21.15
C GLU A 482 14.08 0.71 20.92
N ALA A 483 14.85 -0.16 21.57
CA ALA A 483 14.58 -1.57 21.62
C ALA A 483 14.84 -2.07 23.04
N TYR A 484 13.84 -2.66 23.66
CA TYR A 484 13.92 -3.19 25.02
C TYR A 484 13.74 -4.69 25.00
N GLN A 485 14.55 -5.39 25.78
CA GLN A 485 14.41 -6.83 25.93
C GLN A 485 13.70 -7.16 27.25
N ASP A 486 12.71 -8.04 27.17
CA ASP A 486 12.06 -8.66 28.31
C ASP A 486 12.05 -10.21 28.16
N PRO A 487 11.47 -10.97 29.11
CA PRO A 487 11.42 -12.43 28.99
C PRO A 487 10.58 -12.97 27.82
N SER A 488 9.73 -12.14 27.21
CA SER A 488 8.85 -12.52 26.10
C SER A 488 9.46 -12.23 24.73
N GLY A 489 10.37 -11.26 24.62
CA GLY A 489 11.06 -10.94 23.36
C GLY A 489 11.80 -9.61 23.40
N ILE A 490 12.00 -9.03 22.22
CA ILE A 490 12.56 -7.69 22.03
C ILE A 490 11.45 -6.80 21.49
N PHE A 491 11.10 -5.77 22.25
CA PHE A 491 10.07 -4.79 21.92
C PHE A 491 10.69 -3.52 21.33
N LEU A 492 10.19 -3.09 20.18
CA LEU A 492 10.65 -1.94 19.42
C LEU A 492 9.73 -0.74 19.64
N ARG A 493 10.33 0.43 19.86
CA ARG A 493 9.66 1.72 19.79
C ARG A 493 10.27 2.55 18.66
N PRO A 494 9.46 3.02 17.70
CA PRO A 494 9.98 3.75 16.56
C PRO A 494 10.33 5.20 16.91
N GLU A 495 11.13 5.82 16.05
CA GLU A 495 11.20 7.27 15.95
C GLU A 495 10.48 7.76 14.70
N MET A 496 9.91 8.98 14.75
CA MET A 496 9.31 9.62 13.58
C MET A 496 10.40 10.28 12.71
N LEU A 497 10.31 10.11 11.39
CA LEU A 497 11.28 10.67 10.43
C LEU A 497 10.96 12.10 10.02
N CYS A 498 9.68 12.43 9.90
CA CYS A 498 9.18 13.80 9.72
C CYS A 498 7.71 13.89 10.11
N ASP A 499 7.25 15.08 10.50
CA ASP A 499 5.84 15.34 10.76
C ASP A 499 5.08 15.72 9.48
N TRP A 500 5.06 14.76 8.55
CA TRP A 500 4.27 14.80 7.32
C TRP A 500 3.73 13.41 7.05
N GLY A 501 2.47 13.31 6.64
CA GLY A 501 1.93 12.10 6.06
C GLY A 501 2.66 11.78 4.75
N CYS A 502 3.34 10.65 4.70
CA CYS A 502 4.12 10.24 3.53
C CYS A 502 3.59 8.93 2.99
N GLU A 503 3.38 8.86 1.68
CA GLU A 503 3.03 7.63 0.99
C GLU A 503 3.71 7.47 -0.36
N THR A 504 3.68 6.25 -0.89
CA THR A 504 4.35 5.84 -2.13
C THR A 504 5.83 6.29 -2.14
N PRO A 505 6.62 5.92 -1.11
CA PRO A 505 7.97 6.42 -0.94
C PRO A 505 8.91 5.89 -2.04
N ARG A 506 9.86 6.72 -2.45
CA ARG A 506 10.93 6.39 -3.40
C ARG A 506 12.26 6.91 -2.90
N ILE A 507 13.32 6.19 -3.24
CA ILE A 507 14.71 6.55 -2.94
C ILE A 507 15.53 6.50 -4.24
N ASN A 508 16.82 6.84 -4.16
CA ASN A 508 17.79 6.47 -5.19
C ASN A 508 18.03 4.94 -5.14
N TYR A 509 17.06 4.20 -5.67
CA TYR A 509 16.86 2.78 -5.41
C TYR A 509 18.01 1.91 -5.90
N ASP A 510 18.50 2.15 -7.12
CA ASP A 510 19.54 1.34 -7.76
C ASP A 510 20.85 1.32 -6.95
N ILE A 511 21.15 2.40 -6.23
CA ILE A 511 22.40 2.54 -5.48
C ILE A 511 22.19 2.24 -3.99
N TYR A 512 21.07 2.68 -3.40
CA TYR A 512 20.85 2.76 -1.95
C TYR A 512 19.80 1.80 -1.39
N ASN A 513 19.05 1.06 -2.21
CA ASN A 513 18.17 0.00 -1.69
C ASN A 513 18.98 -1.03 -0.89
N GLY A 514 18.56 -1.33 0.34
CA GLY A 514 19.28 -2.24 1.21
C GLY A 514 20.49 -1.65 1.94
N LYS A 515 20.79 -0.36 1.71
CA LYS A 515 21.99 0.34 2.23
C LYS A 515 21.61 1.59 2.99
N ASN A 516 22.54 2.04 3.85
CA ASN A 516 22.40 3.31 4.56
C ASN A 516 22.25 4.46 3.55
N TYR A 517 21.24 5.30 3.77
CA TYR A 517 20.77 6.32 2.85
C TYR A 517 20.34 7.57 3.63
N ARG A 518 20.13 8.68 2.93
CA ARG A 518 19.78 9.97 3.53
C ARG A 518 18.43 10.51 3.07
N TYR A 519 18.02 10.26 1.82
CA TYR A 519 16.86 10.91 1.23
C TYR A 519 15.82 9.91 0.72
N PHE A 520 14.56 10.15 1.09
CA PHE A 520 13.42 9.60 0.36
C PHE A 520 12.51 10.71 -0.15
N TYR A 521 11.71 10.37 -1.13
CA TYR A 521 10.70 11.22 -1.76
C TYR A 521 9.34 10.55 -1.64
N ALA A 522 8.27 11.30 -1.43
CA ALA A 522 6.93 10.77 -1.24
C ALA A 522 5.86 11.74 -1.72
N ILE A 523 4.63 11.25 -1.89
CA ILE A 523 3.45 12.13 -1.91
C ILE A 523 3.01 12.40 -0.47
N SER A 524 2.37 13.55 -0.25
CA SER A 524 1.63 13.78 0.99
C SER A 524 0.40 12.88 1.06
N SER A 525 0.15 12.29 2.23
CA SER A 525 -1.12 11.63 2.56
C SER A 525 -2.06 12.50 3.41
N ASP A 526 -1.61 13.68 3.83
CA ASP A 526 -2.38 14.58 4.70
C ASP A 526 -3.43 15.34 3.87
N VAL A 527 -4.67 14.89 3.93
CA VAL A 527 -5.81 15.49 3.19
C VAL A 527 -6.27 16.83 3.76
N ASP A 528 -5.89 17.13 4.99
CA ASP A 528 -6.16 18.37 5.72
C ASP A 528 -4.99 19.36 5.64
N ALA A 529 -3.92 19.03 4.92
CA ALA A 529 -2.83 19.95 4.65
C ALA A 529 -3.32 21.19 3.86
N PRO A 530 -2.63 22.34 3.98
CA PRO A 530 -2.92 23.53 3.17
C PRO A 530 -2.96 23.22 1.66
N ASN A 531 -2.08 22.33 1.20
CA ASN A 531 -2.11 21.77 -0.14
C ASN A 531 -1.91 20.24 -0.08
N PRO A 532 -2.97 19.43 -0.19
CA PRO A 532 -2.86 17.97 -0.17
C PRO A 532 -2.08 17.39 -1.37
N GLY A 533 -2.04 18.11 -2.48
CA GLY A 533 -1.28 17.76 -3.69
C GLY A 533 0.21 18.07 -3.57
N THR A 534 0.86 17.58 -2.52
CA THR A 534 2.26 17.91 -2.20
C THR A 534 3.21 16.74 -2.49
N LEU A 535 4.36 17.03 -3.11
CA LEU A 535 5.53 16.15 -3.15
C LEU A 535 6.51 16.54 -2.04
N LEU A 536 7.06 15.54 -1.37
CA LEU A 536 7.98 15.69 -0.26
C LEU A 536 9.34 15.09 -0.61
N LYS A 537 10.39 15.74 -0.12
CA LYS A 537 11.72 15.16 0.08
C LYS A 537 12.00 15.20 1.57
N VAL A 538 12.43 14.08 2.14
CA VAL A 538 12.75 13.97 3.56
C VAL A 538 14.21 13.59 3.73
N ASP A 539 14.93 14.36 4.55
CA ASP A 539 16.28 14.05 5.02
C ASP A 539 16.18 13.27 6.33
N VAL A 540 16.43 11.97 6.28
CA VAL A 540 16.25 11.08 7.43
C VAL A 540 17.34 11.23 8.50
N TRP A 541 18.40 11.98 8.22
CA TRP A 541 19.48 12.28 9.17
C TRP A 541 19.16 13.52 9.99
N THR A 542 18.74 14.60 9.33
CA THR A 542 18.40 15.87 9.99
C THR A 542 16.93 15.97 10.39
N LYS A 543 16.09 15.01 9.93
CA LYS A 543 14.63 14.98 10.14
C LYS A 543 13.90 16.20 9.57
N THR A 544 14.50 16.83 8.55
CA THR A 544 13.95 17.99 7.85
C THR A 544 13.32 17.57 6.53
N SER A 545 12.39 18.36 6.02
CA SER A 545 11.72 18.12 4.74
C SER A 545 11.76 19.36 3.84
N LEU A 546 11.75 19.11 2.52
CA LEU A 546 11.44 20.09 1.49
C LEU A 546 10.17 19.63 0.78
N SER A 547 9.38 20.58 0.30
CA SER A 547 8.14 20.29 -0.41
C SER A 547 8.06 21.03 -1.74
N TRP A 548 7.32 20.43 -2.67
CA TRP A 548 6.81 21.10 -3.86
C TRP A 548 5.29 20.90 -3.89
N CYS A 549 4.55 21.97 -4.15
CA CYS A 549 3.11 21.94 -4.33
C CYS A 549 2.66 23.10 -5.22
N GLU A 550 1.50 22.94 -5.86
CA GLU A 550 0.83 23.98 -6.62
C GLU A 550 -0.68 23.83 -6.40
N ASP A 551 -1.40 24.94 -6.31
CA ASP A 551 -2.83 24.91 -5.98
C ASP A 551 -3.62 24.08 -6.98
N ASN A 552 -4.43 23.16 -6.46
CA ASN A 552 -5.23 22.20 -7.22
C ASN A 552 -4.44 21.24 -8.12
N VAL A 553 -3.12 21.14 -7.99
CA VAL A 553 -2.32 20.16 -8.75
C VAL A 553 -2.08 18.93 -7.88
N TYR A 554 -2.40 17.74 -8.41
CA TYR A 554 -2.27 16.47 -7.70
C TYR A 554 -1.25 15.57 -8.41
N PRO A 555 0.00 15.53 -7.91
CA PRO A 555 1.04 14.69 -8.47
C PRO A 555 0.87 13.21 -8.11
N SER A 556 1.44 12.33 -8.92
CA SER A 556 1.61 10.90 -8.61
C SER A 556 2.87 10.65 -7.77
N GLU A 557 3.09 9.39 -7.39
CA GLU A 557 4.36 8.89 -6.82
C GLU A 557 5.59 9.52 -7.52
N PRO A 558 6.54 10.10 -6.75
CA PRO A 558 7.74 10.76 -7.29
C PRO A 558 8.84 9.75 -7.63
N ILE A 559 9.11 9.53 -8.92
CA ILE A 559 10.18 8.63 -9.38
C ILE A 559 11.51 9.38 -9.46
N PHE A 560 12.50 8.97 -8.66
CA PHE A 560 13.86 9.48 -8.75
C PHE A 560 14.60 8.90 -9.96
N VAL A 561 15.28 9.76 -10.71
CA VAL A 561 16.20 9.40 -11.79
C VAL A 561 17.54 10.10 -11.56
N PRO A 562 18.66 9.37 -11.38
CA PRO A 562 19.95 9.99 -11.12
C PRO A 562 20.45 10.77 -12.35
N SER A 563 21.22 11.83 -12.10
CA SER A 563 22.04 12.46 -13.13
C SER A 563 23.02 11.43 -13.73
N PRO A 564 23.50 11.58 -14.99
CA PRO A 564 24.43 10.63 -15.61
C PRO A 564 25.76 10.45 -14.85
N GLN A 565 26.18 11.44 -14.07
CA GLN A 565 27.38 11.41 -13.23
C GLN A 565 27.06 12.03 -11.86
N PRO A 566 26.32 11.32 -11.00
CA PRO A 566 25.78 11.88 -9.77
C PRO A 566 26.91 12.18 -8.77
N GLN A 567 26.89 13.37 -8.17
CA GLN A 567 27.86 13.83 -7.17
C GLN A 567 27.37 13.64 -5.72
N SER A 568 26.07 13.45 -5.52
CA SER A 568 25.44 13.14 -4.24
C SER A 568 24.25 12.21 -4.42
N GLU A 569 23.75 11.61 -3.32
CA GLU A 569 22.61 10.68 -3.34
C GLU A 569 21.37 11.26 -4.04
N ASP A 570 21.14 12.56 -3.87
CA ASP A 570 20.04 13.35 -4.43
C ASP A 570 20.41 14.14 -5.70
N ASP A 571 21.56 13.84 -6.32
CA ASP A 571 21.95 14.43 -7.61
C ASP A 571 21.20 13.73 -8.75
N GLY A 572 20.09 14.35 -9.12
CA GLY A 572 19.20 13.86 -10.16
C GLY A 572 17.92 14.67 -10.21
N ILE A 573 16.88 14.04 -10.74
CA ILE A 573 15.56 14.63 -10.90
C ILE A 573 14.48 13.75 -10.29
N ILE A 574 13.33 14.36 -10.01
CA ILE A 574 12.08 13.67 -9.69
C ILE A 574 11.14 13.83 -10.86
N LEU A 575 10.53 12.71 -11.29
CA LEU A 575 9.46 12.65 -12.26
C LEU A 575 8.15 12.30 -11.58
N ALA A 576 7.11 13.10 -11.81
CA ALA A 576 5.75 12.78 -11.39
C ALA A 576 4.74 13.15 -12.49
N SER A 577 3.73 12.31 -12.68
CA SER A 577 2.56 12.71 -13.46
C SER A 577 1.65 13.61 -12.64
N MET A 578 0.90 14.51 -13.26
CA MET A 578 0.02 15.46 -12.60
C MET A 578 -1.38 15.41 -13.19
N VAL A 579 -2.38 15.60 -12.33
CA VAL A 579 -3.76 15.90 -12.72
C VAL A 579 -4.24 17.13 -11.95
N LEU A 580 -5.21 17.88 -12.47
CA LEU A 580 -5.77 19.05 -11.79
C LEU A 580 -7.04 18.68 -11.03
N GLY A 581 -7.17 19.00 -9.75
CA GLY A 581 -8.40 18.81 -8.97
C GLY A 581 -9.41 19.95 -9.12
N GLY A 582 -10.51 19.88 -8.34
CA GLY A 582 -11.47 20.98 -8.20
C GLY A 582 -12.42 21.15 -9.38
N GLY A 583 -12.55 20.11 -10.22
CA GLY A 583 -13.35 20.17 -11.45
C GLY A 583 -12.82 21.14 -12.51
N LEU A 584 -11.56 21.59 -12.37
CA LEU A 584 -10.96 22.59 -13.26
C LEU A 584 -10.80 22.07 -14.70
N ASN A 585 -10.25 20.87 -14.84
CA ASN A 585 -10.08 20.18 -16.12
C ASN A 585 -9.73 18.70 -15.87
N ASP A 586 -10.70 17.81 -15.99
CA ASP A 586 -10.48 16.37 -15.83
C ASP A 586 -9.82 15.72 -17.06
N HIS A 587 -9.66 16.44 -18.18
CA HIS A 587 -8.96 15.98 -19.38
C HIS A 587 -7.46 16.32 -19.37
N TYR A 588 -7.01 17.08 -18.38
CA TYR A 588 -5.60 17.46 -18.23
C TYR A 588 -4.79 16.30 -17.64
N VAL A 589 -3.61 16.09 -18.22
CA VAL A 589 -2.53 15.33 -17.60
C VAL A 589 -1.20 16.02 -17.88
N GLY A 590 -0.31 16.01 -16.90
CA GLY A 590 1.01 16.61 -17.02
C GLY A 590 2.13 15.66 -16.59
N LEU A 591 3.35 15.97 -17.01
CA LEU A 591 4.58 15.45 -16.42
C LEU A 591 5.33 16.63 -15.82
N ILE A 592 5.72 16.54 -14.55
CA ILE A 592 6.62 17.50 -13.92
C ILE A 592 8.01 16.90 -13.70
N VAL A 593 9.02 17.74 -13.87
CA VAL A 593 10.42 17.44 -13.62
C VAL A 593 10.94 18.39 -12.55
N LEU A 594 11.28 17.86 -11.38
CA LEU A 594 11.87 18.64 -10.29
C LEU A 594 13.36 18.32 -10.14
N CYS A 595 14.14 19.29 -9.67
CA CYS A 595 15.48 19.04 -9.14
C CYS A 595 15.34 18.24 -7.84
N ALA A 596 15.87 17.02 -7.79
CA ALA A 596 15.74 16.17 -6.60
C ALA A 596 16.47 16.75 -5.38
N LYS A 597 17.48 17.60 -5.60
CA LYS A 597 18.21 18.26 -4.52
C LYS A 597 17.39 19.35 -3.82
N THR A 598 16.76 20.23 -4.60
CA THR A 598 16.14 21.47 -4.11
C THR A 598 14.61 21.44 -4.13
N MET A 599 13.99 20.40 -4.71
CA MET A 599 12.55 20.32 -4.99
C MET A 599 12.01 21.48 -5.85
N THR A 600 12.89 22.22 -6.52
CA THR A 600 12.49 23.28 -7.46
C THR A 600 12.14 22.68 -8.81
N GLU A 601 11.09 23.21 -9.43
CA GLU A 601 10.73 22.82 -10.79
C GLU A 601 11.80 23.20 -11.80
N LEU A 602 12.19 22.21 -12.62
CA LEU A 602 13.06 22.42 -13.77
C LEU A 602 12.22 22.69 -15.01
N GLY A 603 11.17 21.90 -15.23
CA GLY A 603 10.20 22.09 -16.29
C GLY A 603 9.06 21.08 -16.20
N ARG A 604 8.07 21.24 -17.07
CA ARG A 604 6.91 20.35 -17.18
C ARG A 604 6.48 20.17 -18.61
N CYS A 605 5.62 19.19 -18.85
CA CYS A 605 4.96 18.99 -20.13
C CYS A 605 3.49 18.69 -19.92
N ASP A 606 2.63 19.50 -20.54
CA ASP A 606 1.19 19.49 -20.38
C ASP A 606 0.49 18.83 -21.59
N PHE A 607 -0.58 18.10 -21.33
CA PHE A 607 -1.38 17.40 -22.34
C PHE A 607 -2.87 17.61 -22.08
N HIS A 608 -3.64 17.72 -23.18
CA HIS A 608 -5.10 17.73 -23.14
C HIS A 608 -5.63 16.55 -23.92
N THR A 609 -6.37 15.69 -23.23
CA THR A 609 -6.85 14.42 -23.77
C THR A 609 -8.31 14.51 -24.22
N SER A 610 -8.78 13.52 -24.97
CA SER A 610 -10.17 13.49 -25.47
C SER A 610 -11.21 13.09 -24.42
N GLY A 611 -10.81 12.78 -23.18
CA GLY A 611 -11.71 12.35 -22.10
C GLY A 611 -11.04 12.41 -20.73
N PRO A 612 -11.72 12.06 -19.64
CA PRO A 612 -11.16 12.20 -18.30
C PRO A 612 -9.92 11.32 -18.08
N VAL A 613 -8.90 11.87 -17.40
CA VAL A 613 -7.66 11.17 -17.04
C VAL A 613 -7.64 10.81 -15.55
N PRO A 614 -7.71 9.51 -15.21
CA PRO A 614 -7.57 9.05 -13.83
C PRO A 614 -6.17 9.26 -13.26
N LYS A 615 -6.11 9.44 -11.93
CA LYS A 615 -4.84 9.46 -11.18
C LYS A 615 -4.28 8.04 -11.03
N CYS A 616 -2.99 7.87 -11.27
CA CYS A 616 -2.28 6.59 -11.17
C CYS A 616 -1.65 6.35 -9.77
N LEU A 617 -1.22 5.11 -9.50
CA LEU A 617 -0.69 4.63 -8.21
C LEU A 617 0.83 4.44 -8.20
N HIS A 618 1.34 3.40 -8.86
CA HIS A 618 2.78 3.09 -8.91
C HIS A 618 3.35 3.06 -10.33
N GLY A 619 4.67 3.16 -10.44
CA GLY A 619 5.33 3.18 -11.73
C GLY A 619 6.84 2.97 -11.68
N TRP A 620 7.42 3.03 -12.87
CA TRP A 620 8.83 2.80 -13.12
C TRP A 620 9.34 3.72 -14.23
N TYR A 621 10.58 4.17 -14.10
CA TYR A 621 11.27 4.85 -15.20
C TYR A 621 12.06 3.83 -16.01
N ALA A 622 11.64 3.62 -17.26
CA ALA A 622 12.29 2.76 -18.23
C ALA A 622 13.32 3.57 -19.04
N PRO A 623 14.63 3.48 -18.78
CA PRO A 623 15.63 4.17 -19.60
C PRO A 623 15.60 3.64 -21.04
N SER A 624 15.92 4.49 -22.02
CA SER A 624 16.11 4.03 -23.40
C SER A 624 17.32 3.09 -23.45
N VAL A 625 17.16 1.92 -24.08
CA VAL A 625 18.30 1.07 -24.41
C VAL A 625 19.06 1.77 -25.54
N ASN A 626 20.31 2.16 -25.28
CA ASN A 626 21.20 2.77 -26.26
C ASN A 626 21.59 1.79 -27.36
#